data_AF-A0A5C7MWE1-F1
#
_entry.id   AF-A0A5C7MWE1-F1
#
_cell.length_a   1.000
_cell.length_b   1.000
_cell.length_c   1.000
_cell.angle_alpha   90.00
_cell.angle_beta   90.00
_cell.angle_gamma   90.00
#
_symmetry.space_group_name_H-M   'P 1'
#
loop_
_entity.id
_entity.type
_entity.pdbx_description
1 polymer ?
#
loop_
_entity_poly.entity_id
_entity_poly.type
_entity_poly.pdbx_seq_one_letter_code
_entity_poly.pdbx_strand_id
1 'polypeptide(L)'
;MALTLTDEQATALLEALGLPADTTDAQLIVDTTKDLASQAEAVDPAKPSTVAAAAKRNGMEVLDKETAAALRRDAAEGRRLTAAAVLAKVEASVDDAINKGKITPGRRGHWVTLIQADPGMAEVLASVPNETAVPMTELGHSSDADTSDGAAEWFY
;
A
#
# COMPACT_ATOMS: atom_id res chain seq x y z
N MET A 1 45.48 41.48 -11.89
CA MET A 1 46.25 40.25 -11.63
C MET A 1 45.53 39.14 -12.39
N ALA A 2 46.23 38.38 -13.26
CA ALA A 2 45.60 37.28 -13.99
C ALA A 2 45.58 36.04 -13.08
N LEU A 3 44.41 35.43 -12.90
CA LEU A 3 44.28 34.17 -12.20
C LEU A 3 44.46 33.05 -13.23
N THR A 4 45.51 32.25 -13.10
CA THR A 4 45.79 31.10 -13.97
C THR A 4 45.49 29.81 -13.24
N LEU A 5 44.59 29.00 -13.78
CA LEU A 5 44.25 27.67 -13.27
C LEU A 5 44.92 26.60 -14.14
N THR A 6 45.29 25.46 -13.56
CA THR A 6 45.66 24.27 -14.34
C THR A 6 44.42 23.63 -14.97
N ASP A 7 44.60 22.78 -15.98
CA ASP A 7 43.49 22.10 -16.65
C ASP A 7 42.70 21.20 -15.67
N GLU A 8 43.38 20.59 -14.71
CA GLU A 8 42.75 19.82 -13.64
C GLU A 8 41.92 20.72 -12.71
N GLN A 9 42.43 21.91 -12.37
CA GLN A 9 41.73 22.88 -11.51
C GLN A 9 40.51 23.48 -12.23
N ALA A 10 40.62 23.74 -13.53
CA ALA A 10 39.51 24.23 -14.34
C ALA A 10 38.41 23.17 -14.48
N THR A 11 38.79 21.92 -14.75
CA THR A 11 37.85 20.79 -14.84
C THR A 11 37.12 20.57 -13.52
N ALA A 12 37.85 20.56 -12.39
CA ALA A 12 37.26 20.41 -11.07
C ALA A 12 36.30 21.55 -10.70
N LEU A 13 36.60 22.79 -11.11
CA LEU A 13 35.71 23.93 -10.92
C LEU A 13 34.41 23.78 -11.74
N LEU A 14 34.53 23.40 -13.02
CA LEU A 14 33.37 23.23 -13.90
C LEU A 14 32.45 22.10 -13.41
N GLU A 15 33.04 20.97 -12.99
CA GLU A 15 32.30 19.85 -12.40
C GLU A 15 31.58 20.27 -11.11
N ALA A 16 32.24 21.01 -10.23
CA ALA A 16 31.64 21.53 -9.00
C ALA A 16 30.49 22.52 -9.25
N LEU A 17 30.55 23.28 -10.34
CA LEU A 17 29.50 24.20 -10.78
C LEU A 17 28.39 23.50 -11.60
N GLY A 18 28.55 22.22 -11.93
CA GLY A 18 27.63 21.46 -12.78
C GLY A 18 27.63 21.92 -14.25
N LEU A 19 28.70 22.59 -14.69
CA LEU A 19 28.89 23.05 -16.06
C LEU A 19 29.61 21.99 -16.91
N PRO A 20 29.35 21.93 -18.23
CA PRO A 20 30.11 21.08 -19.13
C PRO A 20 31.62 21.34 -19.04
N ALA A 21 32.43 20.27 -19.08
CA ALA A 21 33.89 20.36 -18.94
C ALA A 21 34.59 21.13 -20.07
N ASP A 22 33.90 21.37 -21.19
CA ASP A 22 34.33 22.15 -22.34
C ASP A 22 33.84 23.61 -22.30
N THR A 23 33.28 24.07 -21.17
CA THR A 23 32.84 25.46 -21.02
C THR A 23 34.04 26.41 -21.00
N THR A 24 34.24 27.17 -22.07
CA THR A 24 35.32 28.17 -22.19
C THR A 24 34.87 29.61 -21.93
N ASP A 25 33.57 29.82 -21.67
CA ASP A 25 33.03 31.14 -21.37
C ASP A 25 33.32 31.54 -19.92
N ALA A 26 34.37 32.35 -19.75
CA ALA A 26 34.77 32.85 -18.44
C ALA A 26 33.68 33.70 -17.76
N GLN A 27 32.84 34.40 -18.53
CA GLN A 27 31.78 35.23 -17.96
C GLN A 27 30.65 34.35 -17.40
N LEU A 28 30.27 33.29 -18.13
CA LEU A 28 29.31 32.30 -17.65
C LEU A 28 29.77 31.66 -16.34
N ILE A 29 31.04 31.23 -16.26
CA ILE A 29 31.60 30.61 -15.04
C ILE A 29 31.52 31.58 -13.85
N VAL A 30 31.88 32.85 -14.07
CA VAL A 30 31.81 33.89 -13.03
C VAL A 30 30.36 34.15 -12.60
N ASP A 31 29.42 34.21 -13.54
CA ASP A 31 28.02 34.49 -13.25
C ASP A 31 27.36 33.30 -12.53
N THR A 32 27.66 32.05 -12.91
CA THR A 32 27.23 30.85 -12.18
C THR A 32 27.82 30.81 -10.76
N THR A 33 29.09 31.18 -10.60
CA THR A 33 29.73 31.25 -9.27
C THR A 33 29.09 32.32 -8.39
N LYS A 34 28.78 33.50 -8.95
CA LYS A 34 28.09 34.58 -8.23
C LYS A 34 26.67 34.18 -7.84
N ASP A 35 25.94 33.52 -8.73
CA ASP A 35 24.60 33.03 -8.42
C ASP A 35 24.64 31.99 -7.30
N LEU A 36 25.56 31.03 -7.36
CA LEU A 36 25.76 30.03 -6.31
C LEU A 36 26.15 30.68 -4.96
N ALA A 37 27.06 31.65 -4.96
CA ALA A 37 27.43 32.39 -3.76
C ALA A 37 26.24 33.19 -3.19
N SER A 38 25.44 33.81 -4.05
CA SER A 38 24.23 34.56 -3.65
C SER A 38 23.16 33.64 -3.07
N GLN A 39 23.01 32.43 -3.63
CA GLN A 39 22.13 31.40 -3.10
C GLN A 39 22.61 30.91 -1.73
N ALA A 40 23.92 30.74 -1.52
CA ALA A 40 24.50 30.33 -0.24
C ALA A 40 24.35 31.43 0.84
N GLU A 41 24.57 32.70 0.50
CA GLU A 41 24.35 33.83 1.41
C GLU A 41 22.87 34.02 1.79
N ALA A 42 21.95 33.67 0.88
CA ALA A 42 20.52 33.68 1.16
C ALA A 42 20.08 32.56 2.12
N VAL A 43 20.91 31.52 2.30
CA VAL A 43 20.69 30.44 3.27
C VAL A 43 21.49 30.76 4.54
N ASP A 44 21.02 31.75 5.30
CA ASP A 44 21.49 31.98 6.67
C ASP A 44 20.84 30.92 7.58
N PRO A 45 21.56 29.88 8.05
CA PRO A 45 20.99 28.81 8.88
C PRO A 45 20.51 29.31 10.25
N ALA A 46 20.88 30.54 10.65
CA ALA A 46 20.39 31.15 11.89
C ALA A 46 18.97 31.73 11.76
N LYS A 47 18.44 31.88 10.53
CA LYS A 47 17.10 32.43 10.28
C LYS A 47 16.14 31.30 9.88
N PRO A 48 15.14 30.95 10.71
CA PRO A 48 14.18 29.89 10.39
C PRO A 48 13.44 30.06 9.05
N SER A 49 13.31 31.30 8.56
CA SER A 49 12.68 31.62 7.27
C SER A 49 13.48 31.14 6.05
N THR A 50 14.81 31.06 6.14
CA THR A 50 15.67 30.59 5.03
C THR A 50 15.58 29.08 4.88
N VAL A 51 15.46 28.36 6.01
CA VAL A 51 15.26 26.90 6.05
C VAL A 51 13.90 26.53 5.44
N ALA A 52 12.84 27.27 5.79
CA ALA A 52 11.52 27.06 5.18
C ALA A 52 11.50 27.36 3.67
N ALA A 53 12.18 28.43 3.24
CA ALA A 53 12.30 28.76 1.82
C ALA A 53 13.12 27.72 1.03
N ALA A 54 14.21 27.22 1.61
CA ALA A 54 15.03 26.16 1.04
C ALA A 54 14.26 24.83 0.94
N ALA A 55 13.50 24.46 1.98
CA ALA A 55 12.64 23.28 1.96
C ALA A 55 11.61 23.38 0.83
N LYS A 56 10.93 24.53 0.71
CA LYS A 56 9.91 24.76 -0.33
C LYS A 56 10.48 24.66 -1.75
N ARG A 57 11.69 25.18 -2.01
CA ARG A 57 12.36 25.05 -3.31
C ARG A 57 12.61 23.59 -3.70
N ASN A 58 12.80 22.71 -2.71
CA ASN A 58 13.01 21.27 -2.90
C ASN A 58 11.71 20.45 -2.79
N GLY A 59 10.53 21.09 -2.83
CA GLY A 59 9.24 20.38 -2.71
C GLY A 59 8.97 19.80 -1.32
N MET A 60 9.69 20.25 -0.30
CA MET A 60 9.54 19.82 1.09
C MET A 60 8.75 20.85 1.90
N GLU A 61 7.97 20.39 2.87
CA GLU A 61 7.26 21.22 3.83
C GLU A 61 7.86 21.06 5.23
N VAL A 62 8.10 22.19 5.90
CA VAL A 62 8.63 22.20 7.26
C VAL A 62 7.48 22.03 8.24
N LEU A 63 7.50 20.92 8.97
CA LEU A 63 6.53 20.59 10.01
C LEU A 63 7.20 20.68 11.38
N ASP A 64 6.44 21.13 12.39
CA ASP A 64 6.88 21.03 13.76
C ASP A 64 6.94 19.56 14.23
N LYS A 65 7.71 19.33 15.30
CA LYS A 65 7.99 17.97 15.78
C LYS A 65 6.75 17.27 16.32
N GLU A 66 5.82 18.01 16.92
CA GLU A 66 4.61 17.43 17.53
C GLU A 66 3.63 16.98 16.46
N THR A 67 3.40 17.82 15.44
CA THR A 67 2.59 17.47 14.26
C THR A 67 3.19 16.28 13.52
N ALA A 68 4.50 16.27 13.30
CA ALA A 68 5.17 15.15 12.64
C ALA A 68 5.12 13.85 13.47
N ALA A 69 5.09 13.94 14.81
CA ALA A 69 4.91 12.79 15.68
C ALA A 69 3.46 12.28 15.68
N ALA A 70 2.49 13.19 15.72
CA ALA A 70 1.06 12.87 15.62
C ALA A 70 0.76 12.15 14.30
N LEU A 71 1.19 12.71 13.17
CA LEU A 71 0.95 12.12 11.85
C LEU A 71 1.54 10.70 11.71
N ARG A 72 2.73 10.46 12.28
CA ARG A 72 3.34 9.12 12.28
C ARG A 72 2.54 8.12 13.11
N ARG A 73 2.00 8.53 14.26
CA ARG A 73 1.14 7.69 15.10
C ARG A 73 -0.17 7.37 14.38
N ASP A 74 -0.83 8.38 13.82
CA ASP A 74 -2.10 8.22 13.14
C ASP A 74 -1.95 7.36 11.88
N ALA A 75 -0.86 7.51 11.14
CA ALA A 75 -0.56 6.65 10.00
C ALA A 75 -0.29 5.19 10.42
N ALA A 76 0.36 4.96 11.56
CA ALA A 76 0.57 3.62 12.08
C ALA A 76 -0.75 2.97 12.51
N GLU A 77 -1.62 3.73 13.17
CA GLU A 77 -2.92 3.25 13.60
C GLU A 77 -3.86 3.01 12.42
N GLY A 78 -3.88 3.92 11.43
CA GLY A 78 -4.64 3.74 10.19
C GLY A 78 -4.24 2.49 9.41
N ARG A 79 -2.94 2.15 9.36
CA ARG A 79 -2.48 0.88 8.76
C ARG A 79 -3.00 -0.34 9.52
N ARG A 80 -3.02 -0.30 10.85
CA ARG A 80 -3.56 -1.39 11.69
C ARG A 80 -5.07 -1.57 11.50
N LEU A 81 -5.82 -0.48 11.56
CA LEU A 81 -7.27 -0.49 11.37
C LEU A 81 -7.64 -0.96 9.96
N THR A 82 -6.90 -0.53 8.94
CA THR A 82 -7.12 -0.99 7.56
C THR A 82 -6.91 -2.50 7.44
N ALA A 83 -5.83 -3.04 8.02
CA ALA A 83 -5.58 -4.47 8.01
C ALA A 83 -6.69 -5.26 8.73
N ALA A 84 -7.16 -4.77 9.88
CA ALA A 84 -8.27 -5.37 10.61
C ALA A 84 -9.59 -5.32 9.82
N ALA A 85 -9.88 -4.19 9.16
CA ALA A 85 -11.09 -4.01 8.35
C ALA A 85 -11.10 -4.93 7.12
N VAL A 86 -9.94 -5.12 6.47
CA VAL A 86 -9.80 -6.06 5.35
C VAL A 86 -10.07 -7.48 5.82
N LEU A 87 -9.48 -7.90 6.95
CA LEU A 87 -9.73 -9.21 7.52
C LEU A 87 -11.21 -9.43 7.85
N ALA A 88 -11.83 -8.49 8.56
CA ALA A 88 -13.24 -8.57 8.93
C ALA A 88 -14.16 -8.65 7.70
N LYS A 89 -13.82 -7.93 6.62
CA LYS A 89 -14.55 -8.02 5.34
C LYS A 89 -14.44 -9.40 4.70
N VAL A 90 -13.24 -10.00 4.72
CA VAL A 90 -13.03 -11.37 4.21
C VAL A 90 -13.84 -12.35 5.03
N GLU A 91 -13.75 -12.29 6.36
CA GLU A 91 -14.50 -13.17 7.25
C GLU A 91 -16.01 -13.06 7.04
N ALA A 92 -16.55 -11.84 6.97
CA ALA A 92 -17.97 -11.61 6.71
C ALA A 92 -18.42 -12.20 5.36
N SER A 93 -17.58 -12.10 4.32
CA SER A 93 -17.90 -12.68 3.01
C SER A 93 -17.93 -14.22 3.03
N VAL A 94 -17.03 -14.84 3.82
CA VAL A 94 -16.99 -16.30 3.99
C VAL A 94 -18.17 -16.77 4.83
N ASP A 95 -18.52 -16.04 5.89
CA ASP A 95 -19.67 -16.36 6.76
C ASP A 95 -21.00 -16.24 5.98
N ASP A 96 -21.16 -15.23 5.11
CA ASP A 96 -22.30 -15.14 4.19
C ASP A 96 -22.38 -16.34 3.23
N ALA A 97 -21.25 -16.79 2.70
CA ALA A 97 -21.19 -17.96 1.83
C ALA A 97 -21.59 -19.26 2.56
N ILE A 98 -21.20 -19.41 3.83
CA ILE A 98 -21.62 -20.52 4.70
C ILE A 98 -23.14 -20.47 4.91
N ASN A 99 -23.68 -19.30 5.27
CA ASN A 99 -25.12 -19.14 5.52
C ASN A 99 -25.97 -19.44 4.29
N LYS A 100 -25.42 -19.23 3.09
CA LYS A 100 -26.06 -19.57 1.81
C LYS A 100 -25.83 -21.01 1.35
N GLY A 101 -25.18 -21.84 2.17
CA GLY A 101 -24.86 -23.24 1.83
C GLY A 101 -23.87 -23.40 0.67
N LYS A 102 -23.16 -22.34 0.27
CA LYS A 102 -22.18 -22.38 -0.83
C LYS A 102 -20.97 -23.22 -0.47
N ILE A 103 -20.56 -23.16 0.80
CA ILE A 103 -19.43 -23.90 1.36
C ILE A 103 -19.82 -24.46 2.73
N THR A 104 -19.11 -25.50 3.18
CA THR A 104 -19.32 -26.07 4.51
C THR A 104 -18.62 -25.24 5.60
N PRO A 105 -19.15 -25.18 6.83
CA PRO A 105 -18.52 -24.44 7.94
C PRO A 105 -17.08 -24.87 8.23
N GLY A 106 -16.78 -26.17 8.09
CA GLY A 106 -15.43 -26.71 8.30
C GLY A 106 -14.37 -26.15 7.35
N ARG A 107 -14.77 -25.57 6.20
CA ARG A 107 -13.86 -24.93 5.24
C ARG A 107 -13.64 -23.43 5.50
N ARG A 108 -14.27 -22.84 6.52
CA ARG A 108 -14.15 -21.40 6.84
C ARG A 108 -12.69 -20.94 6.88
N GLY A 109 -11.88 -21.59 7.71
CA GLY A 109 -10.47 -21.22 7.90
C GLY A 109 -9.67 -21.29 6.59
N HIS A 110 -9.91 -22.32 5.78
CA HIS A 110 -9.24 -22.46 4.48
C HIS A 110 -9.57 -21.32 3.51
N TRP A 111 -10.86 -20.95 3.41
CA TRP A 111 -11.29 -19.85 2.54
C TRP A 111 -10.78 -18.50 3.01
N VAL A 112 -10.78 -18.24 4.32
CA VAL A 112 -10.22 -17.00 4.88
C VAL A 112 -8.73 -16.90 4.54
N THR A 113 -7.94 -17.97 4.76
CA THR A 113 -6.52 -17.99 4.39
C THR A 113 -6.30 -17.84 2.88
N LEU A 114 -7.13 -18.51 2.06
CA LEU A 114 -7.03 -18.45 0.61
C LEU A 114 -7.30 -17.04 0.07
N ILE A 115 -8.34 -16.35 0.57
CA ILE A 115 -8.68 -14.99 0.14
C ILE A 115 -7.65 -13.97 0.63
N GLN A 116 -7.04 -14.19 1.80
CA GLN A 116 -5.92 -13.36 2.25
C GLN A 116 -4.68 -13.50 1.35
N ALA A 117 -4.42 -14.71 0.84
CA ALA A 117 -3.30 -14.96 -0.06
C ALA A 117 -3.60 -14.47 -1.49
N ASP A 118 -4.83 -14.62 -1.97
CA ASP A 118 -5.31 -14.17 -3.26
C ASP A 118 -6.70 -13.52 -3.13
N PRO A 119 -6.77 -12.18 -3.10
CA PRO A 119 -8.04 -11.45 -3.01
C PRO A 119 -9.04 -11.77 -4.12
N GLY A 120 -8.59 -12.22 -5.30
CA GLY A 120 -9.47 -12.62 -6.41
C GLY A 120 -10.36 -13.82 -6.08
N MET A 121 -9.97 -14.64 -5.09
CA MET A 121 -10.76 -15.80 -4.66
C MET A 121 -12.08 -15.42 -3.99
N ALA A 122 -12.23 -14.17 -3.53
CA ALA A 122 -13.51 -13.68 -3.04
C ALA A 122 -14.57 -13.63 -4.14
N GLU A 123 -14.19 -13.28 -5.37
CA GLU A 123 -15.10 -13.25 -6.53
C GLU A 123 -15.47 -14.67 -6.96
N VAL A 124 -14.51 -15.60 -6.92
CA VAL A 124 -14.76 -17.03 -7.14
C VAL A 124 -15.78 -17.55 -6.13
N LEU A 125 -15.58 -17.27 -4.83
CA LEU A 125 -16.52 -17.65 -3.78
C LEU A 125 -17.91 -17.03 -4.00
N ALA A 126 -17.98 -15.78 -4.45
CA ALA A 126 -19.24 -15.12 -4.78
C ALA A 126 -19.96 -15.79 -5.96
N SER A 127 -19.23 -16.30 -6.95
CA SER A 127 -19.78 -16.98 -8.14
C SER A 127 -20.35 -18.38 -7.86
N VAL A 128 -19.98 -19.01 -6.74
CA VAL A 128 -20.51 -20.32 -6.35
C VAL A 128 -22.03 -20.21 -6.15
N PRO A 129 -22.84 -21.07 -6.81
CA PRO A 129 -24.29 -21.09 -6.59
C PRO A 129 -24.64 -21.37 -5.14
N ASN A 130 -25.76 -20.81 -4.67
CA ASN A 130 -26.29 -21.12 -3.35
C ASN A 130 -26.55 -22.63 -3.22
N GLU A 131 -26.42 -23.14 -2.00
CA GLU A 131 -26.71 -24.53 -1.66
C GLU A 131 -25.85 -25.59 -2.39
N THR A 132 -24.75 -25.17 -3.01
CA THR A 132 -23.83 -26.08 -3.72
C THR A 132 -23.24 -27.16 -2.81
N ALA A 133 -22.90 -26.80 -1.57
CA ALA A 133 -22.25 -27.73 -0.64
C ALA A 133 -23.21 -28.24 0.44
N VAL A 134 -24.15 -27.42 0.89
CA VAL A 134 -25.13 -27.77 1.91
C VAL A 134 -26.53 -27.40 1.39
N PRO A 135 -27.41 -28.39 1.16
CA PRO A 135 -28.81 -28.11 0.83
C PRO A 135 -29.47 -27.37 2.00
N MET A 136 -30.03 -26.20 1.72
CA MET A 136 -30.74 -25.38 2.71
C MET A 136 -32.25 -25.38 2.44
N THR A 137 -32.63 -25.69 1.21
CA THR A 137 -34.00 -25.96 0.79
C THR A 137 -34.28 -27.45 0.85
N GLU A 138 -35.45 -27.82 1.37
CA GLU A 138 -35.90 -29.20 1.42
C GLU A 138 -36.15 -29.73 0.00
N LEU A 139 -35.40 -30.77 -0.40
CA LEU A 139 -35.50 -31.39 -1.73
C LEU A 139 -36.52 -32.54 -1.80
N GLY A 140 -37.11 -32.91 -0.66
CA GLY A 140 -38.16 -33.93 -0.57
C GLY A 140 -38.19 -34.62 0.79
N HIS A 141 -39.40 -34.89 1.28
CA HIS A 141 -39.68 -35.69 2.47
C HIS A 141 -40.46 -36.93 2.03
N SER A 142 -40.07 -38.12 2.50
CA SER A 142 -40.86 -39.34 2.31
C SER A 142 -42.03 -39.33 3.29
N SER A 143 -43.25 -39.12 2.80
CA SER A 143 -44.49 -39.21 3.60
C SER A 143 -45.27 -40.50 3.34
N ASP A 144 -44.64 -41.55 2.83
CA ASP A 144 -45.30 -42.84 2.68
C ASP A 144 -44.74 -43.81 3.72
N ALA A 145 -45.39 -43.84 4.88
CA ALA A 145 -45.48 -45.09 5.62
C ALA A 145 -46.40 -45.99 4.81
N ASP A 146 -45.83 -46.65 3.79
CA ASP A 146 -46.51 -47.72 3.09
C ASP A 146 -46.70 -48.84 4.11
N THR A 147 -47.85 -48.87 4.78
CA THR A 147 -48.32 -49.99 5.57
C THR A 147 -48.66 -51.14 4.64
N SER A 148 -47.64 -51.65 3.92
CA SER A 148 -47.71 -52.98 3.34
C SER A 148 -47.43 -53.97 4.46
N ASP A 149 -48.51 -54.47 5.04
CA ASP A 149 -48.61 -55.56 6.00
C ASP A 149 -48.15 -56.88 5.34
N GLY A 150 -46.86 -56.94 4.99
CA GLY A 150 -46.19 -58.06 4.38
C GLY A 150 -45.06 -58.49 5.29
N ALA A 151 -45.33 -59.50 6.12
CA ALA A 151 -44.36 -60.17 6.97
C ALA A 151 -43.08 -60.48 6.19
N ALA A 152 -42.07 -59.64 6.39
CA ALA A 152 -40.75 -59.87 5.87
C ALA A 152 -40.04 -60.78 6.88
N GLU A 153 -40.16 -62.09 6.65
CA GLU A 153 -39.35 -63.13 7.29
C GLU A 153 -37.87 -62.87 6.96
N TRP A 154 -37.22 -62.08 7.81
CA TRP A 154 -35.77 -61.92 7.76
C TRP A 154 -35.16 -62.65 8.96
N PHE A 155 -34.27 -63.59 8.60
CA PHE A 155 -33.37 -64.40 9.42
C PHE A 155 -33.94 -65.74 9.94
N TYR A 156 -33.71 -66.79 9.13
CA TYR A 156 -33.38 -68.13 9.63
C TYR A 156 -31.93 -68.18 10.12
#